data_AF-A0A225ALD9-F1
#
_entry.id   AF-A0A225ALD9-F1
#
_cell.length_a   1.000
_cell.length_b   1.000
_cell.length_c   1.000
_cell.angle_alpha   90.00
_cell.angle_beta   90.00
_cell.angle_gamma   90.00
#
_symmetry.space_group_name_H-M   'P 1'
#
loop_
_entity.id
_entity.type
_entity.pdbx_description
1 polymer ?
#
loop_
_entity_poly.entity_id
_entity_poly.type
_entity_poly.pdbx_seq_one_letter_code
_entity_poly.pdbx_strand_id
1 'polypeptide(L)'
;MHQFQMAGPLDWVFTYAAPTGFAYSPPYWLILELPEYWAKGLDDWIEQYEKVLPVFLTVMKKREQALKESDRLSDHMLKSWETGDFWLNYAARKSWAFDMISWAKIDRRFFGHGNLDDRVQLLTLSEMDAMEGFVERKLRAKEERRL
;
A
#
# COMPACT_ATOMS: atom_id res chain seq x y z
N MET A 1 13.61 -43.26 -30.28
CA MET A 1 13.09 -41.92 -29.93
C MET A 1 12.95 -41.89 -28.41
N HIS A 2 13.73 -41.08 -27.70
CA HIS A 2 13.58 -40.94 -26.25
C HIS A 2 12.48 -39.92 -25.96
N GLN A 3 11.47 -40.35 -25.21
CA GLN A 3 10.32 -39.54 -24.83
C GLN A 3 10.70 -38.74 -23.58
N PHE A 4 10.77 -37.41 -23.70
CA PHE A 4 10.95 -36.55 -22.54
C PHE A 4 9.62 -36.43 -21.79
N GLN A 5 9.55 -36.98 -20.58
CA GLN A 5 8.46 -36.76 -19.65
C GLN A 5 8.79 -35.56 -18.76
N MET A 6 7.85 -34.62 -18.63
CA MET A 6 7.98 -33.50 -17.70
C MET A 6 7.99 -34.04 -16.27
N ALA A 7 9.11 -33.90 -15.55
CA ALA A 7 9.29 -34.44 -14.19
C ALA A 7 8.65 -33.58 -13.07
N GLY A 8 7.90 -32.55 -13.44
CA GLY A 8 7.21 -31.65 -12.51
C GLY A 8 7.75 -30.21 -12.55
N PRO A 9 6.93 -29.20 -12.18
CA PRO A 9 7.37 -27.81 -12.08
C PRO A 9 8.37 -27.66 -10.93
N LEU A 10 9.64 -27.42 -11.28
CA LEU A 10 10.76 -27.37 -10.35
C LEU A 10 11.22 -25.92 -10.10
N ASP A 11 10.34 -25.02 -9.64
CA ASP A 11 10.76 -23.71 -9.11
C ASP A 11 9.64 -22.93 -8.37
N TRP A 12 9.27 -23.32 -7.15
CA TRP A 12 8.31 -22.56 -6.33
C TRP A 12 8.99 -21.55 -5.38
N VAL A 13 10.33 -21.51 -5.38
CA VAL A 13 11.12 -20.68 -4.45
C VAL A 13 11.02 -19.19 -4.82
N PHE A 14 10.62 -18.89 -6.06
CA PHE A 14 10.33 -17.53 -6.54
C PHE A 14 8.83 -17.20 -6.62
N THR A 15 7.95 -18.09 -6.14
CA THR A 15 6.51 -17.79 -6.11
C THR A 15 6.26 -16.73 -5.04
N TYR A 16 5.90 -15.52 -5.48
CA TYR A 16 5.60 -14.41 -4.60
C TYR A 16 4.36 -14.72 -3.73
N ALA A 17 4.59 -15.16 -2.50
CA ALA A 17 3.56 -15.42 -1.51
C ALA A 17 3.25 -14.13 -0.73
N ALA A 18 2.26 -13.38 -1.21
CA ALA A 18 1.79 -12.16 -0.54
C ALA A 18 0.27 -12.00 -0.73
N PRO A 19 -0.38 -11.12 0.05
CA PRO A 19 -1.81 -10.84 -0.14
C PRO A 19 -2.12 -10.46 -1.59
N THR A 20 -3.20 -10.97 -2.16
CA THR A 20 -3.56 -10.70 -3.57
C THR A 20 -3.71 -9.21 -3.87
N GLY A 21 -4.11 -8.42 -2.88
CA GLY A 21 -4.15 -6.94 -2.96
C GLY A 21 -2.83 -6.33 -3.42
N PHE A 22 -1.71 -7.01 -3.18
CA PHE A 22 -0.41 -6.56 -3.65
C PHE A 22 -0.27 -6.68 -5.17
N ALA A 23 -0.70 -7.80 -5.77
CA ALA A 23 -0.73 -7.96 -7.22
C ALA A 23 -1.79 -7.06 -7.89
N TYR A 24 -2.88 -6.78 -7.17
CA TYR A 24 -3.96 -5.91 -7.61
C TYR A 24 -3.67 -4.43 -7.47
N SER A 25 -2.58 -4.03 -6.81
CA SER A 25 -2.17 -2.63 -6.76
C SER A 25 -1.33 -2.31 -8.00
N PRO A 26 -1.56 -1.17 -8.68
CA PRO A 26 -0.66 -0.76 -9.74
C PRO A 26 0.76 -0.53 -9.17
N PRO A 27 1.80 -0.73 -9.98
CA PRO A 27 3.17 -0.61 -9.51
C PRO A 27 3.49 0.83 -9.10
N TYR A 28 3.90 1.06 -7.85
CA TYR A 28 4.26 2.41 -7.39
C TYR A 28 5.49 2.98 -8.12
N TRP A 29 6.37 2.10 -8.64
CA TRP A 29 7.61 2.47 -9.31
C TRP A 29 7.43 3.01 -10.75
N LEU A 30 6.18 3.20 -11.23
CA LEU A 30 5.94 3.83 -12.54
C LEU A 30 6.53 5.23 -12.64
N ILE A 31 6.56 5.95 -11.51
CA ILE A 31 7.43 7.10 -11.33
C ILE A 31 8.48 6.69 -10.30
N LEU A 32 9.75 6.76 -10.70
CA LEU A 32 10.88 6.08 -10.04
C LEU A 32 11.17 6.57 -8.61
N GLU A 33 10.58 7.71 -8.24
CA GLU A 33 10.73 8.32 -6.92
C GLU A 33 9.49 8.03 -6.06
N LEU A 34 9.73 7.74 -4.78
CA LEU A 34 8.67 7.35 -3.85
C LEU A 34 7.88 8.58 -3.36
N PRO A 35 6.57 8.43 -3.04
CA PRO A 35 5.76 9.52 -2.52
C PRO A 35 6.37 10.22 -1.30
N GLU A 36 7.00 9.48 -0.40
CA GLU A 36 7.62 10.02 0.82
C GLU A 36 8.87 10.88 0.59
N TYR A 37 9.50 10.77 -0.59
CA TYR A 37 10.68 11.55 -0.95
C TYR A 37 10.37 12.66 -1.97
N TRP A 38 9.13 12.73 -2.44
CA TRP A 38 8.74 13.67 -3.46
C TRP A 38 8.74 15.11 -2.93
N ALA A 39 9.66 15.94 -3.43
CA ALA A 39 9.90 17.28 -2.91
C ALA A 39 8.68 18.22 -2.93
N LYS A 40 7.75 18.00 -3.88
CA LYS A 40 6.51 18.80 -4.01
C LYS A 40 5.33 18.25 -3.19
N GLY A 41 5.54 17.16 -2.46
CA GLY A 41 4.54 16.51 -1.61
C GLY A 41 3.67 15.48 -2.33
N LEU A 42 2.86 14.78 -1.54
CA LEU A 42 2.07 13.63 -1.98
C LEU A 42 1.07 13.96 -3.10
N ASP A 43 0.43 15.12 -3.06
CA ASP A 43 -0.59 15.47 -4.06
C ASP A 43 0.02 15.71 -5.45
N ASP A 44 1.20 16.34 -5.54
CA ASP A 44 1.92 16.48 -6.81
C ASP A 44 2.42 15.12 -7.33
N TRP A 45 2.89 14.24 -6.43
CA TRP A 45 3.27 12.86 -6.78
C TRP A 45 2.09 12.10 -7.41
N ILE A 46 0.90 12.22 -6.82
CA ILE A 46 -0.33 11.62 -7.32
C ILE A 46 -0.67 12.14 -8.71
N GLU A 47 -0.62 13.45 -8.89
CA GLU A 47 -0.88 14.06 -10.19
C GLU A 47 0.09 13.55 -11.27
N GLN A 48 1.38 13.39 -10.95
CA GLN A 48 2.34 12.82 -11.90
C GLN A 48 2.09 11.33 -12.15
N TYR A 49 1.72 10.57 -11.11
CA TYR A 49 1.42 9.15 -11.23
C TYR A 49 0.20 8.90 -12.13
N GLU A 50 -0.84 9.71 -11.99
CA GLU A 50 -2.08 9.64 -12.78
C GLU A 50 -1.86 9.95 -14.27
N LYS A 51 -0.77 10.64 -14.63
CA LYS A 51 -0.40 10.85 -16.04
C LYS A 51 0.16 9.58 -16.68
N VAL A 52 0.89 8.75 -15.92
CA VAL A 52 1.57 7.55 -16.46
C VAL A 52 0.75 6.28 -16.28
N LEU A 53 -0.08 6.21 -15.25
CA LEU A 53 -0.90 5.02 -14.94
C LEU A 53 -1.80 4.59 -16.11
N PRO A 54 -2.54 5.48 -16.80
CA PRO A 54 -3.39 5.07 -17.93
C PRO A 54 -2.60 4.45 -19.09
N VAL A 55 -1.39 4.95 -19.35
CA VAL A 55 -0.50 4.40 -20.38
C VAL A 55 -0.09 2.98 -20.02
N PHE A 56 0.34 2.76 -18.78
CA PHE A 56 0.68 1.43 -18.28
C PHE A 56 -0.51 0.47 -18.36
N LEU A 57 -1.67 0.88 -17.86
CA LEU A 57 -2.90 0.06 -17.90
C LEU A 57 -3.33 -0.27 -19.33
N THR A 58 -3.18 0.65 -20.28
CA THR A 58 -3.48 0.41 -21.70
C THR A 58 -2.59 -0.69 -22.28
N VAL A 59 -1.30 -0.68 -21.95
CA VAL A 59 -0.36 -1.71 -22.39
C VAL A 59 -0.68 -3.04 -21.71
N MET A 60 -0.95 -3.05 -20.41
CA MET A 60 -1.36 -4.26 -19.67
C MET A 60 -2.61 -4.88 -20.30
N LYS A 61 -3.66 -4.11 -20.54
CA LYS A 61 -4.90 -4.58 -21.18
C LYS A 61 -4.66 -5.24 -22.53
N LYS A 62 -3.75 -4.70 -23.34
CA LYS A 62 -3.36 -5.30 -24.64
C LYS A 62 -2.64 -6.64 -24.46
N ARG A 63 -1.80 -6.78 -23.43
CA ARG A 63 -1.08 -8.03 -23.14
C ARG A 63 -1.99 -9.11 -22.53
N GLU A 64 -3.01 -8.68 -21.79
CA GLU A 64 -3.96 -9.56 -21.10
C GLU A 64 -5.14 -10.02 -21.97
N GLN A 65 -5.18 -9.68 -23.27
CA GLN A 65 -6.31 -10.00 -24.16
C GLN A 65 -6.62 -11.50 -24.23
N ALA A 66 -5.61 -12.36 -24.15
CA ALA A 66 -5.76 -13.81 -24.17
C ALA A 66 -6.09 -14.42 -22.78
N LEU A 67 -6.10 -13.60 -21.72
CA LEU A 67 -6.42 -14.04 -20.36
C LEU A 67 -7.93 -13.98 -20.10
N LYS A 68 -8.37 -14.86 -19.20
CA LYS A 68 -9.72 -14.80 -18.63
C LYS A 68 -9.88 -13.50 -17.86
N GLU A 69 -11.10 -12.97 -17.84
CA GLU A 69 -11.42 -11.72 -17.16
C GLU A 69 -11.03 -11.73 -15.67
N SER A 70 -11.21 -12.87 -14.98
CA SER A 70 -10.79 -13.08 -13.59
C SER A 70 -9.28 -12.94 -13.35
N ASP A 71 -8.49 -13.12 -14.39
CA ASP A 71 -7.04 -13.17 -14.33
C ASP A 71 -6.40 -11.86 -14.84
N ARG A 72 -7.23 -10.88 -15.26
CA ARG A 72 -6.76 -9.58 -15.76
C ARG A 72 -6.43 -8.65 -14.60
N LEU A 73 -5.15 -8.35 -14.43
CA LEU A 73 -4.70 -7.50 -13.34
C LEU A 73 -4.98 -6.02 -13.62
N SER A 74 -5.00 -5.59 -14.88
CA SER A 74 -5.22 -4.18 -15.22
C SER A 74 -6.52 -3.60 -14.67
N ASP A 75 -7.62 -4.36 -14.68
CA ASP A 75 -8.90 -3.91 -14.13
C ASP A 75 -8.87 -3.86 -12.59
N HIS A 76 -8.21 -4.83 -11.96
CA HIS A 76 -7.97 -4.80 -10.52
C HIS A 76 -7.08 -3.62 -10.09
N MET A 77 -6.04 -3.32 -10.88
CA MET A 77 -5.13 -2.19 -10.67
C MET A 77 -5.84 -0.85 -10.77
N LEU A 78 -6.67 -0.66 -11.80
CA LEU A 78 -7.47 0.54 -11.95
C LEU A 78 -8.41 0.71 -10.75
N LYS A 79 -9.17 -0.34 -10.43
CA LYS A 79 -10.10 -0.32 -9.30
C LYS A 79 -9.37 -0.02 -7.98
N SER A 80 -8.22 -0.65 -7.75
CA SER A 80 -7.43 -0.44 -6.54
C SER A 80 -6.94 1.00 -6.38
N TRP A 81 -6.60 1.66 -7.50
CA TRP A 81 -6.26 3.09 -7.50
C TRP A 81 -7.49 3.95 -7.15
N GLU A 82 -8.60 3.76 -7.85
CA GLU A 82 -9.83 4.55 -7.70
C GLU A 82 -10.46 4.42 -6.31
N THR A 83 -10.44 3.22 -5.71
CA THR A 83 -10.98 2.98 -4.36
C THR A 83 -10.03 3.43 -3.25
N GLY A 84 -8.76 3.72 -3.58
CA GLY A 84 -7.71 3.99 -2.61
C GLY A 84 -7.16 2.75 -1.91
N ASP A 85 -7.50 1.53 -2.33
CA ASP A 85 -6.91 0.29 -1.82
C ASP A 85 -5.39 0.23 -2.11
N PHE A 86 -4.94 0.90 -3.16
CA PHE A 86 -3.53 1.10 -3.45
C PHE A 86 -2.77 1.64 -2.23
N TRP A 87 -3.32 2.66 -1.55
CA TRP A 87 -2.66 3.30 -0.41
C TRP A 87 -2.57 2.39 0.81
N LEU A 88 -3.61 1.60 1.06
CA LEU A 88 -3.58 0.58 2.11
C LEU A 88 -2.49 -0.46 1.83
N ASN A 89 -2.44 -0.98 0.61
CA ASN A 89 -1.42 -1.94 0.19
C ASN A 89 -0.02 -1.33 0.11
N TYR A 90 0.10 -0.02 -0.13
CA TYR A 90 1.37 0.70 -0.13
C TYR A 90 1.91 0.84 1.29
N ALA A 91 1.10 1.35 2.21
CA ALA A 91 1.45 1.52 3.62
C ALA A 91 1.80 0.17 4.29
N ALA A 92 1.08 -0.90 3.95
CA ALA A 92 1.38 -2.25 4.44
C ALA A 92 2.76 -2.78 3.99
N ARG A 93 3.26 -2.34 2.83
CA ARG A 93 4.59 -2.73 2.31
C ARG A 93 5.72 -1.82 2.76
N LYS A 94 5.43 -0.55 3.05
CA LYS A 94 6.42 0.50 3.31
C LYS A 94 6.16 1.13 4.67
N SER A 95 6.72 0.52 5.71
CA SER A 95 6.58 1.01 7.09
C SER A 95 7.04 2.46 7.29
N TRP A 96 8.03 2.92 6.51
CA TRP A 96 8.54 4.29 6.58
C TRP A 96 7.52 5.34 6.13
N ALA A 97 6.75 5.05 5.08
CA ALA A 97 5.72 5.94 4.57
C ALA A 97 4.39 5.83 5.33
N PHE A 98 4.30 4.91 6.31
CA PHE A 98 3.05 4.54 6.95
C PHE A 98 2.36 5.75 7.58
N ASP A 99 3.06 6.55 8.38
CA ASP A 99 2.44 7.69 9.09
C ASP A 99 1.83 8.71 8.11
N MET A 100 2.64 9.18 7.15
CA MET A 100 2.20 10.13 6.13
C MET A 100 1.00 9.60 5.31
N ILE A 101 1.09 8.36 4.81
CA ILE A 101 0.03 7.76 3.98
C ILE A 101 -1.22 7.46 4.79
N SER A 102 -1.05 7.06 6.05
CA SER A 102 -2.17 6.77 6.94
C SER A 102 -3.00 8.03 7.14
N TRP A 103 -2.40 9.13 7.58
CA TRP A 103 -3.11 10.39 7.77
C TRP A 103 -3.68 10.97 6.48
N ALA A 104 -2.95 10.89 5.37
CA ALA A 104 -3.37 11.52 4.13
C ALA A 104 -4.48 10.76 3.38
N LYS A 105 -4.43 9.42 3.37
CA LYS A 105 -5.26 8.58 2.48
C LYS A 105 -6.08 7.49 3.17
N ILE A 106 -5.59 6.92 4.28
CA ILE A 106 -6.26 5.79 4.96
C ILE A 106 -7.23 6.31 6.02
N ASP A 107 -6.75 7.10 6.96
CA ASP A 107 -7.51 7.63 8.10
C ASP A 107 -8.79 8.33 7.64
N ARG A 108 -8.66 9.27 6.68
CA ARG A 108 -9.80 10.01 6.13
C ARG A 108 -10.83 9.13 5.43
N ARG A 109 -10.41 7.99 4.86
CA ARG A 109 -11.31 7.05 4.19
C ARG A 109 -12.20 6.30 5.19
N PHE A 110 -11.69 5.97 6.37
CA PHE A 110 -12.42 5.19 7.37
C PHE A 110 -13.13 6.05 8.42
N PHE A 111 -12.54 7.20 8.76
CA PHE A 111 -12.99 8.04 9.88
C PHE A 111 -13.41 9.46 9.44
N GLY A 112 -13.39 9.75 8.14
CA GLY A 112 -13.77 11.07 7.60
C GLY A 112 -12.76 12.17 7.90
N HIS A 113 -13.14 13.43 7.72
CA HIS A 113 -12.29 14.55 8.11
C HIS A 113 -12.18 14.64 9.63
N GLY A 114 -10.98 14.96 10.11
CA GLY A 114 -10.71 15.15 11.52
C GLY A 114 -9.22 15.34 11.78
N ASN A 115 -8.88 15.53 13.04
CA ASN A 115 -7.53 15.61 13.55
C ASN A 115 -7.29 14.52 14.60
N LEU A 116 -6.14 14.59 15.28
CA LEU A 116 -5.81 13.62 16.32
C LEU A 116 -6.83 13.61 17.47
N ASP A 117 -7.34 14.78 17.88
CA ASP A 117 -8.31 14.89 18.98
C ASP A 117 -9.62 14.16 18.64
N ASP A 118 -10.08 14.25 17.39
CA ASP A 118 -11.26 13.51 16.90
C ASP A 118 -11.02 11.99 16.94
N ARG A 119 -9.79 11.53 16.67
CA ARG A 119 -9.43 10.10 16.71
C ARG A 119 -9.29 9.57 18.13
N VAL A 120 -8.80 10.38 19.06
CA VAL A 120 -8.73 10.01 20.48
C VAL A 120 -10.12 9.71 21.04
N GLN A 121 -11.15 10.43 20.58
CA GLN A 121 -12.55 10.18 20.98
C GLN A 121 -13.12 8.85 20.48
N LEU A 122 -12.45 8.16 19.55
CA LEU A 122 -12.86 6.83 19.08
C LEU A 122 -12.38 5.70 20.01
N LEU A 123 -11.48 6.00 20.93
CA LEU A 123 -10.94 5.03 21.88
C LEU A 123 -11.93 4.79 23.03
N THR A 124 -11.89 3.59 23.59
CA THR A 124 -12.60 3.28 24.82
C THR A 124 -11.97 3.99 26.02
N LEU A 125 -12.74 4.19 27.11
CA LEU A 125 -12.22 4.80 28.34
C LEU A 125 -10.97 4.08 28.87
N SER A 126 -10.96 2.75 28.82
CA SER A 126 -9.80 1.96 29.24
C SER A 126 -8.57 2.17 28.34
N GLU A 127 -8.76 2.41 27.04
CA GLU A 127 -7.66 2.70 26.13
C GLU A 127 -7.11 4.10 26.37
N MET A 128 -7.99 5.09 26.58
CA MET A 128 -7.60 6.45 26.95
C MET A 128 -6.82 6.50 28.26
N ASP A 129 -7.31 5.82 29.31
CA ASP A 129 -6.62 5.75 30.61
C ASP A 129 -5.23 5.09 30.48
N ALA A 130 -5.07 4.13 29.57
CA ALA A 130 -3.79 3.48 29.32
C ALA A 130 -2.81 4.34 28.49
N MET A 131 -3.29 5.35 27.75
CA MET A 131 -2.45 6.19 26.90
C MET A 131 -1.42 6.98 27.69
N GLU A 132 -1.81 7.59 28.81
CA GLU A 132 -0.92 8.46 29.58
C GLU A 132 0.31 7.67 30.09
N GLY A 133 0.07 6.51 30.71
CA GLY A 133 1.14 5.61 31.13
C GLY A 133 2.01 5.08 29.98
N PHE A 134 1.43 4.89 28.79
CA PHE A 134 2.21 4.54 27.60
C PHE A 134 3.13 5.68 27.15
N VAL A 135 2.63 6.91 27.10
CA VAL A 135 3.38 8.11 26.71
C VAL A 135 4.53 8.35 27.68
N GLU A 136 4.27 8.33 28.99
CA GLU A 136 5.31 8.49 30.01
C GLU A 136 6.43 7.44 29.86
N ARG A 137 6.06 6.18 29.64
CA ARG A 137 7.03 5.10 29.43
C ARG A 137 7.88 5.34 28.19
N LYS A 138 7.29 5.82 27.09
CA LYS A 138 8.03 6.12 25.85
C LYS A 138 8.94 7.33 26.00
N LEU A 139 8.51 8.37 26.71
CA LEU A 139 9.34 9.53 27.03
C LEU A 139 10.56 9.14 27.86
N ARG A 140 10.37 8.30 28.90
CA ARG A 140 11.48 7.77 29.70
C ARG A 140 12.46 6.92 28.87
N ALA A 141 11.94 6.04 28.00
CA ALA A 141 12.78 5.23 27.12
C ALA A 141 13.64 6.08 26.16
N LYS A 142 13.11 7.22 25.69
CA LYS A 142 13.84 8.20 24.88
C LYS A 142 14.99 8.84 25.67
N GLU A 143 14.74 9.24 26.91
CA GLU A 143 15.77 9.80 27.81
C GLU A 143 16.88 8.80 28.10
N GLU A 144 16.53 7.53 28.30
CA GLU A 144 17.46 6.41 28.52
C GLU A 144 18.20 5.93 27.25
N ARG A 145 17.91 6.51 26.07
CA ARG A 145 18.43 6.09 24.74
C ARG A 145 18.21 4.59 24.45
N ARG A 146 17.07 4.03 24.89
CA ARG A 146 16.68 2.63 24.66
C ARG A 146 15.64 2.47 23.55
N LEU A 147 15.57 3.43 22.63
CA LEU A 147 14.66 3.40 21.48
C LEU A 147 15.15 2.45 20.39
#